data_AF-A0A143X6T5-F1
#
_entry.id   AF-A0A143X6T5-F1
#
_cell.length_a   1.000
_cell.length_b   1.000
_cell.length_c   1.000
_cell.angle_alpha   90.00
_cell.angle_beta   90.00
_cell.angle_gamma   90.00
#
_symmetry.space_group_name_H-M   'P 1'
#
loop_
_entity.id
_entity.type
_entity.pdbx_description
1 polymer ?
#
loop_
_entity_poly.entity_id
_entity_poly.type
_entity_poly.pdbx_seq_one_letter_code
_entity_poly.pdbx_strand_id
1 'polypeptide(L)'
;MYLRFLIITALVGVIGLCGLWAWQKPDQSPQLTIELGSAIVSPGSHKVSLPFETTATLAYKNSQLDSRDAEVWLKAGTYLLTREDGSELEVVIQDQTAPTLTLNRQTAYCYVNDDLSQIDWTDYLQISDYSSTATSYTVHVDTSQVGNGEVVYTVKDQAGNQSTISLPLKVVARRPGFEDVDWLASYEMFDLQNAYRQAQGLEALEWDDSLVEMAYTRCAEIGQRYSHIRPNGTSYASLFTHSYDHHAENISACNKDAKSLFEDWSDRLTFSDNMLDENMLQGVILHVADSWVGIYTG
;
A
#
# COMPACT_ATOMS: atom_id res chain seq x y z
N MET A 1 -7.04 16.64 3.82
CA MET A 1 -8.14 17.62 4.01
C MET A 1 -7.55 19.01 4.05
N TYR A 2 -7.89 19.93 3.13
CA TYR A 2 -7.20 21.22 3.00
C TYR A 2 -7.91 22.24 2.06
N LEU A 3 -8.17 23.47 2.55
CA LEU A 3 -8.70 24.63 1.79
C LEU A 3 -7.57 25.58 1.30
N ARG A 4 -7.35 25.63 -0.02
CA ARG A 4 -6.09 26.11 -0.63
C ARG A 4 -5.93 27.62 -0.50
N PHE A 5 -4.85 28.09 0.11
CA PHE A 5 -4.46 29.50 0.05
C PHE A 5 -3.34 29.67 -0.98
N LEU A 6 -3.58 30.49 -2.01
CA LEU A 6 -2.48 31.10 -2.74
C LEU A 6 -1.91 32.18 -1.80
N ILE A 7 -0.75 31.93 -1.18
CA ILE A 7 0.01 32.99 -0.53
C ILE A 7 0.46 33.94 -1.64
N ILE A 8 -0.31 35.00 -1.88
CA ILE A 8 0.27 36.21 -2.46
C ILE A 8 1.20 36.71 -1.36
N THR A 9 2.50 36.44 -1.52
CA THR A 9 3.52 37.19 -0.82
C THR A 9 3.23 38.66 -1.08
N ALA A 10 2.66 39.33 -0.09
CA ALA A 10 2.81 40.76 0.02
C ALA A 10 4.31 40.99 0.14
N LEU A 11 4.95 41.22 -1.00
CA LEU A 11 6.26 41.81 -1.13
C LEU A 11 6.21 43.13 -0.36
N VAL A 12 6.50 43.08 0.94
CA VAL A 12 7.01 44.25 1.64
C VAL A 12 8.42 44.41 1.11
N GLY A 13 8.56 45.40 0.24
CA GLY A 13 9.75 45.67 -0.53
C GLY A 13 11.02 45.66 0.31
N VAL A 14 12.06 45.10 -0.31
CA VAL A 14 13.46 45.28 0.04
C VAL A 14 13.75 46.76 0.22
N ILE A 15 14.23 47.16 1.40
CA ILE A 15 15.34 48.10 1.63
C ILE A 15 15.84 47.87 3.06
N GLY A 16 17.16 47.66 3.21
CA GLY A 16 17.87 48.09 4.42
C GLY A 16 18.37 46.98 5.35
N LEU A 17 19.67 46.70 5.25
CA LEU A 17 20.47 46.14 6.34
C LEU A 17 20.20 46.87 7.68
N CYS A 18 19.92 46.11 8.73
CA CYS A 18 20.47 46.22 10.09
C CYS A 18 19.57 45.44 11.07
N GLY A 19 20.20 44.67 11.96
CA GLY A 19 19.52 43.75 12.86
C GLY A 19 18.54 44.44 13.81
N LEU A 20 17.45 43.75 14.09
CA LEU A 20 16.67 43.90 15.31
C LEU A 20 15.82 42.65 15.49
N TRP A 21 16.01 41.99 16.62
CA TRP A 21 15.21 40.88 17.08
C TRP A 21 13.77 41.37 17.25
N ALA A 22 12.87 41.02 16.32
CA ALA A 22 11.45 41.27 16.49
C ALA A 22 10.86 40.15 17.35
N TRP A 23 10.85 40.38 18.66
CA TRP A 23 10.10 39.60 19.63
C TRP A 23 8.61 39.65 19.24
N GLN A 24 8.08 38.54 18.70
CA GLN A 24 6.65 38.40 18.42
C GLN A 24 5.92 38.43 19.77
N LYS A 25 5.04 39.41 19.99
CA LYS A 25 4.29 39.53 21.25
C LYS A 25 3.48 38.25 21.51
N PRO A 26 3.46 37.68 22.72
CA PRO A 26 2.86 36.36 22.98
C PRO A 26 1.32 36.28 22.89
N ASP A 27 0.62 37.39 22.61
CA ASP A 27 -0.81 37.50 22.93
C ASP A 27 -1.65 38.25 21.87
N GLN A 28 -1.25 38.20 20.58
CA GLN A 28 -2.16 38.58 19.51
C GLN A 28 -2.45 37.36 18.64
N SER A 29 -3.72 36.97 18.61
CA SER A 29 -4.21 35.96 17.67
C SER A 29 -4.03 36.53 16.26
N PRO A 30 -3.26 35.89 15.38
CA PRO A 30 -3.14 36.36 14.00
C PRO A 30 -4.51 36.48 13.34
N GLN A 31 -4.68 37.52 12.53
CA GLN A 31 -5.93 37.88 11.87
C GLN A 31 -5.72 37.86 10.35
N LEU A 32 -6.63 37.21 9.62
CA LEU A 32 -6.61 37.15 8.15
C LEU A 32 -7.88 37.80 7.60
N THR A 33 -7.74 38.75 6.68
CA THR A 33 -8.87 39.36 5.97
C THR A 33 -9.18 38.54 4.71
N ILE A 34 -10.42 38.08 4.56
CA ILE A 34 -10.89 37.23 3.46
C ILE A 34 -12.00 37.97 2.71
N GLU A 35 -11.91 38.05 1.38
CA GLU A 35 -13.01 38.54 0.53
C GLU A 35 -14.09 37.45 0.39
N LEU A 36 -15.31 37.74 0.85
CA LEU A 36 -16.43 36.80 0.73
C LEU A 36 -17.05 36.91 -0.67
N GLY A 37 -16.86 35.90 -1.50
CA GLY A 37 -17.47 35.82 -2.84
C GLY A 37 -16.74 34.93 -3.86
N SER A 38 -15.48 34.57 -3.63
CA SER A 38 -14.71 33.70 -4.53
C SER A 38 -14.62 32.28 -3.96
N ALA A 39 -15.28 31.34 -4.63
CA ALA A 39 -15.16 29.92 -4.33
C ALA A 39 -13.69 29.48 -4.53
N ILE A 40 -13.06 28.92 -3.49
CA ILE A 40 -11.79 28.21 -3.64
C ILE A 40 -12.12 26.83 -4.24
N VAL A 41 -11.78 26.62 -5.51
CA VAL A 41 -12.13 25.41 -6.28
C VAL A 41 -10.93 24.46 -6.45
N SER A 42 -11.11 23.21 -5.97
CA SER A 42 -10.54 21.90 -6.37
C SER A 42 -9.18 21.40 -5.81
N PRO A 43 -8.93 20.06 -5.80
CA PRO A 43 -9.83 18.91 -6.00
C PRO A 43 -10.22 18.23 -4.66
N GLY A 44 -11.48 17.79 -4.54
CA GLY A 44 -12.08 17.25 -3.30
C GLY A 44 -13.21 18.11 -2.69
N SER A 45 -13.72 19.08 -3.46
CA SER A 45 -14.99 19.83 -3.30
C SER A 45 -15.42 20.21 -1.87
N HIS A 46 -15.06 21.41 -1.42
CA HIS A 46 -15.69 22.08 -0.27
C HIS A 46 -16.32 23.38 -0.76
N LYS A 47 -17.65 23.55 -0.60
CA LYS A 47 -18.39 24.79 -0.88
C LYS A 47 -18.62 25.53 0.43
N VAL A 48 -18.06 26.72 0.59
CA VAL A 48 -18.55 27.70 1.57
C VAL A 48 -19.58 28.56 0.84
N SER A 49 -20.85 28.47 1.21
CA SER A 49 -21.93 29.33 0.69
C SER A 49 -22.34 30.30 1.79
N LEU A 50 -21.99 31.57 1.63
CA LEU A 50 -22.43 32.66 2.49
C LEU A 50 -23.02 33.78 1.61
N PRO A 51 -24.09 34.46 2.07
CA PRO A 51 -24.78 35.46 1.28
C PRO A 51 -24.01 36.80 1.23
N PHE A 52 -23.66 37.23 0.01
CA PHE A 52 -23.29 38.58 -0.46
C PHE A 52 -22.07 39.31 0.15
N GLU A 53 -21.54 40.21 -0.67
CA GLU A 53 -20.24 40.91 -0.64
C GLU A 53 -19.97 41.73 0.64
N THR A 54 -19.15 41.19 1.55
CA THR A 54 -18.48 41.96 2.62
C THR A 54 -17.10 41.34 2.90
N THR A 55 -16.11 42.12 3.31
CA THR A 55 -14.86 41.51 3.83
C THR A 55 -15.06 41.06 5.28
N ALA A 56 -14.42 39.97 5.67
CA ALA A 56 -14.46 39.48 7.04
C ALA A 56 -13.07 39.12 7.53
N THR A 57 -12.81 39.37 8.81
CA THR A 57 -11.56 39.02 9.48
C THR A 57 -11.74 37.72 10.23
N LEU A 58 -10.94 36.72 9.91
CA LEU A 58 -10.87 35.44 10.60
C LEU A 58 -9.84 35.53 11.74
N ALA A 59 -10.29 35.29 12.98
CA ALA A 59 -9.39 35.11 14.11
C ALA A 59 -9.00 33.63 14.24
N TYR A 60 -7.69 33.34 14.34
CA TYR A 60 -7.19 31.99 14.56
C TYR A 60 -5.96 31.99 15.49
N LYS A 61 -5.68 30.85 16.10
CA LYS A 61 -4.48 30.59 16.91
C LYS A 61 -3.50 29.73 16.11
N ASN A 62 -2.20 29.89 16.35
CA ASN A 62 -1.18 29.04 15.71
C ASN A 62 -1.40 27.53 15.98
N SER A 63 -1.99 27.17 17.12
CA SER A 63 -2.36 25.77 17.42
C SER A 63 -3.46 25.21 16.51
N GLN A 64 -4.24 26.08 15.85
CA GLN A 64 -5.28 25.73 14.88
C GLN A 64 -4.76 25.68 13.45
N LEU A 65 -3.46 25.95 13.25
CA LEU A 65 -2.80 25.78 11.97
C LEU A 65 -2.15 24.41 11.88
N ASP A 66 -2.06 23.89 10.65
CA ASP A 66 -1.23 22.76 10.27
C ASP A 66 -0.40 23.12 9.04
N SER A 67 0.84 22.67 8.98
CA SER A 67 1.77 22.97 7.89
C SER A 67 2.14 21.70 7.14
N ARG A 68 1.89 21.64 5.83
CA ARG A 68 2.20 20.49 4.99
C ARG A 68 2.57 20.94 3.59
N ASP A 69 3.56 20.27 2.97
CA ASP A 69 4.04 20.54 1.61
C ASP A 69 4.36 22.03 1.35
N ALA A 70 4.92 22.71 2.36
CA ALA A 70 5.20 24.14 2.39
C ALA A 70 3.98 25.09 2.38
N GLU A 71 2.76 24.55 2.51
CA GLU A 71 1.51 25.30 2.68
C GLU A 71 1.00 25.24 4.13
N VAL A 72 0.26 26.26 4.57
CA VAL A 72 -0.32 26.37 5.93
C VAL A 72 -1.84 26.40 5.83
N TRP A 73 -2.49 25.65 6.72
CA TRP A 73 -3.91 25.36 6.62
C TRP A 73 -4.60 25.40 7.99
N LEU A 74 -5.90 25.65 8.01
CA LEU A 74 -6.71 25.61 9.22
C LEU A 74 -7.18 24.19 9.52
N LYS A 75 -7.11 23.78 10.79
CA LYS A 75 -7.65 22.50 11.28
C LYS A 75 -9.19 22.53 11.28
N ALA A 76 -9.81 21.36 11.29
CA ALA A 76 -11.24 21.27 11.57
C ALA A 76 -11.56 21.90 12.95
N GLY A 77 -12.72 22.54 13.05
CA GLY A 77 -13.13 23.23 14.26
C GLY A 77 -14.01 24.44 13.98
N THR A 78 -14.39 25.11 15.05
CA THR A 78 -15.20 26.32 15.02
C THR A 78 -14.31 27.54 15.01
N TYR A 79 -14.62 28.47 14.12
CA TYR A 79 -13.93 29.73 13.94
C TYR A 79 -14.91 30.88 13.99
N LEU A 80 -14.43 32.03 14.46
CA LEU A 80 -15.21 33.25 14.53
C LEU A 80 -14.69 34.22 13.46
N LEU A 81 -15.59 34.65 12.58
CA LEU A 81 -15.36 35.71 11.63
C LEU A 81 -16.00 36.99 12.15
N THR A 82 -15.25 38.09 12.11
CA THR A 82 -15.78 39.42 12.38
C THR A 82 -16.01 40.14 11.06
N ARG A 83 -17.25 40.54 10.78
CA ARG A 83 -17.62 41.32 9.59
C ARG A 83 -17.25 42.79 9.77
N GLU A 84 -17.22 43.54 8.67
CA GLU A 84 -16.97 44.99 8.69
C GLU A 84 -17.95 45.78 9.59
N ASP A 85 -19.20 45.33 9.70
CA ASP A 85 -20.21 45.94 10.57
C ASP A 85 -20.02 45.61 12.07
N GLY A 86 -18.96 44.87 12.41
CA GLY A 86 -18.64 44.42 13.77
C GLY A 86 -19.47 43.22 14.23
N SER A 87 -20.37 42.69 13.40
CA SER A 87 -21.10 41.46 13.72
C SER A 87 -20.20 40.23 13.59
N GLU A 88 -20.44 39.24 14.45
CA GLU A 88 -19.69 38.00 14.47
C GLU A 88 -20.48 36.88 13.78
N LEU A 89 -19.78 36.10 12.98
CA LEU A 89 -20.30 34.90 12.32
C LEU A 89 -19.46 33.70 12.74
N GLU A 90 -20.11 32.70 13.30
CA GLU A 90 -19.50 31.41 13.57
C GLU A 90 -19.44 30.59 12.27
N VAL A 91 -18.25 30.08 11.93
CA VAL A 91 -18.03 29.17 10.81
C VAL A 91 -17.38 27.90 11.32
N VAL A 92 -17.95 26.76 10.92
CA VAL A 92 -17.47 25.44 11.29
C VAL A 92 -16.77 24.82 10.07
N ILE A 93 -15.51 24.43 10.26
CA ILE A 93 -14.74 23.64 9.29
C ILE A 93 -14.82 22.18 9.72
N GLN A 94 -15.28 21.29 8.83
CA GLN A 94 -15.43 19.85 9.08
C GLN A 94 -14.63 19.04 8.07
N ASP A 95 -14.09 17.89 8.50
CA ASP A 95 -13.57 16.87 7.58
C ASP A 95 -14.73 16.05 7.03
N GLN A 96 -14.81 15.96 5.70
CA GLN A 96 -15.81 15.15 4.99
C GLN A 96 -15.17 14.04 4.17
N THR A 97 -13.83 13.89 4.25
CA THR A 97 -13.08 12.92 3.48
C THR A 97 -12.75 11.71 4.34
N ALA A 98 -13.15 10.52 3.89
CA ALA A 98 -12.77 9.30 4.56
C ALA A 98 -11.29 8.95 4.30
N PRO A 99 -10.64 8.21 5.22
CA PRO A 99 -9.28 7.70 5.03
C PRO A 99 -9.10 6.91 3.74
N THR A 100 -7.97 7.06 3.05
CA THR A 100 -7.65 6.21 1.90
C THR A 100 -6.92 4.97 2.37
N LEU A 101 -7.37 3.78 1.93
CA LEU A 101 -6.85 2.49 2.36
C LEU A 101 -6.22 1.74 1.18
N THR A 102 -5.03 1.20 1.40
CA THR A 102 -4.32 0.37 0.41
C THR A 102 -3.79 -0.88 1.10
N LEU A 103 -3.87 -2.03 0.43
CA LEU A 103 -3.27 -3.27 0.92
C LEU A 103 -1.85 -3.40 0.34
N ASN A 104 -0.91 -3.90 1.14
CA ASN A 104 0.44 -4.19 0.65
C ASN A 104 0.60 -5.60 0.03
N ARG A 105 -0.47 -6.41 0.09
CA ARG A 105 -0.57 -7.74 -0.51
C ARG A 105 -1.96 -7.94 -1.11
N GLN A 106 -2.06 -8.81 -2.11
CA GLN A 106 -3.34 -9.13 -2.74
C GLN A 106 -4.12 -10.24 -2.02
N THR A 107 -3.41 -11.17 -1.38
CA THR A 107 -4.00 -12.30 -0.67
C THR A 107 -3.09 -12.68 0.50
N ALA A 108 -3.69 -13.01 1.64
CA ALA A 108 -3.02 -13.65 2.76
C ALA A 108 -3.28 -15.16 2.73
N TYR A 109 -2.39 -15.93 3.33
CA TYR A 109 -2.48 -17.38 3.39
C TYR A 109 -2.31 -17.86 4.83
N CYS A 110 -3.05 -18.91 5.19
CA CYS A 110 -2.83 -19.66 6.43
C CYS A 110 -3.09 -21.14 6.20
N TYR A 111 -2.65 -22.00 7.12
CA TYR A 111 -2.94 -23.42 7.03
C TYR A 111 -4.24 -23.80 7.75
N VAL A 112 -4.78 -24.94 7.35
CA VAL A 112 -5.84 -25.62 8.10
C VAL A 112 -5.42 -25.80 9.56
N ASN A 113 -6.33 -25.44 10.47
CA ASN A 113 -6.23 -25.42 11.93
C ASN A 113 -5.23 -24.42 12.53
N ASP A 114 -4.75 -23.44 11.77
CA ASP A 114 -3.92 -22.38 12.33
C ASP A 114 -4.72 -21.48 13.31
N ASP A 115 -4.06 -21.08 14.40
CA ASP A 115 -4.55 -20.04 15.31
C ASP A 115 -4.13 -18.66 14.80
N LEU A 116 -5.10 -17.91 14.30
CA LEU A 116 -4.88 -16.59 13.70
C LEU A 116 -4.87 -15.45 14.74
N SER A 117 -5.05 -15.75 16.03
CA SER A 117 -5.11 -14.73 17.10
C SER A 117 -3.79 -14.01 17.35
N GLN A 118 -2.67 -14.62 16.94
CA GLN A 118 -1.33 -14.09 17.14
C GLN A 118 -0.84 -13.25 15.94
N ILE A 119 -1.60 -13.21 14.85
CA ILE A 119 -1.21 -12.47 13.64
C ILE A 119 -1.60 -11.00 13.83
N ASP A 120 -0.63 -10.11 13.66
CA ASP A 120 -0.92 -8.67 13.53
C ASP A 120 -1.37 -8.36 12.10
N TRP A 121 -2.68 -8.31 11.90
CA TRP A 121 -3.26 -8.02 10.59
C TRP A 121 -3.04 -6.58 10.12
N THR A 122 -2.61 -5.67 11.01
CA THR A 122 -2.38 -4.27 10.63
C THR A 122 -1.15 -4.08 9.76
N ASP A 123 -0.20 -5.02 9.79
CA ASP A 123 0.98 -5.04 8.93
C ASP A 123 0.62 -5.09 7.43
N TYR A 124 -0.58 -5.55 7.08
CA TYR A 124 -1.03 -5.64 5.69
C TYR A 124 -1.74 -4.38 5.17
N LEU A 125 -2.03 -3.42 6.04
CA LEU A 125 -2.84 -2.24 5.73
C LEU A 125 -1.98 -0.97 5.73
N GLN A 126 -2.00 -0.24 4.63
CA GLN A 126 -1.50 1.13 4.55
C GLN A 126 -2.66 2.11 4.58
N ILE A 127 -2.56 3.10 5.46
CA ILE A 127 -3.57 4.14 5.66
C ILE A 127 -2.95 5.46 5.25
N SER A 128 -3.59 6.15 4.32
CA SER A 128 -3.29 7.55 4.01
C SER A 128 -4.44 8.41 4.52
N ASP A 129 -4.18 9.09 5.63
CA ASP A 129 -5.08 10.09 6.18
C ASP A 129 -4.25 11.21 6.84
N TYR A 130 -4.86 12.39 6.89
CA TYR A 130 -4.25 13.60 7.39
C TYR A 130 -4.61 13.93 8.83
N SER A 131 -5.41 13.09 9.46
CA SER A 131 -5.88 13.15 10.83
C SER A 131 -5.55 11.84 11.54
N SER A 132 -5.66 11.82 12.88
CA SER A 132 -5.45 10.56 13.61
C SER A 132 -6.59 9.60 13.31
N THR A 133 -6.26 8.34 13.03
CA THR A 133 -7.24 7.30 12.71
C THR A 133 -7.35 6.28 13.83
N ALA A 134 -8.55 5.71 14.00
CA ALA A 134 -8.79 4.51 14.76
C ALA A 134 -8.98 3.34 13.79
N THR A 135 -8.16 2.30 13.95
CA THR A 135 -8.15 1.11 13.08
C THR A 135 -8.68 -0.08 13.83
N SER A 136 -9.55 -0.85 13.18
CA SER A 136 -10.03 -2.14 13.65
C SER A 136 -10.12 -3.12 12.48
N TYR A 137 -10.09 -4.42 12.76
CA TYR A 137 -10.27 -5.45 11.76
C TYR A 137 -11.12 -6.61 12.31
N THR A 138 -11.77 -7.35 11.40
CA THR A 138 -12.47 -8.59 11.72
C THR A 138 -12.05 -9.66 10.72
N VAL A 139 -11.70 -10.85 11.23
CA VAL A 139 -11.29 -12.00 10.41
C VAL A 139 -12.50 -12.90 10.20
N HIS A 140 -12.89 -13.10 8.94
CA HIS A 140 -14.00 -13.95 8.53
C HIS A 140 -13.45 -15.17 7.78
N VAL A 141 -13.13 -16.23 8.53
CA VAL A 141 -12.55 -17.45 7.94
C VAL A 141 -12.88 -18.67 8.80
N ASP A 142 -13.12 -19.80 8.13
CA ASP A 142 -13.18 -21.12 8.75
C ASP A 142 -11.85 -21.84 8.48
N THR A 143 -10.99 -21.94 9.50
CA THR A 143 -9.69 -22.62 9.36
C THR A 143 -9.79 -24.13 9.49
N SER A 144 -10.97 -24.73 9.73
CA SER A 144 -11.09 -26.19 9.91
C SER A 144 -10.95 -26.98 8.60
N GLN A 145 -11.02 -26.31 7.46
CA GLN A 145 -10.95 -26.90 6.12
C GLN A 145 -10.31 -25.93 5.13
N VAL A 146 -9.85 -26.47 4.01
CA VAL A 146 -9.37 -25.64 2.88
C VAL A 146 -10.52 -24.79 2.38
N GLY A 147 -10.26 -23.51 2.12
CA GLY A 147 -11.30 -22.59 1.72
C GLY A 147 -10.82 -21.16 1.62
N ASN A 148 -11.77 -20.26 1.40
CA ASN A 148 -11.52 -18.83 1.31
C ASN A 148 -12.20 -18.13 2.48
N GLY A 149 -11.60 -17.04 2.91
CA GLY A 149 -12.11 -16.08 3.86
C GLY A 149 -11.58 -14.69 3.54
N GLU A 150 -11.72 -13.78 4.49
CA GLU A 150 -11.22 -12.42 4.34
C GLU A 150 -10.93 -11.76 5.69
N VAL A 151 -10.08 -10.75 5.67
CA VAL A 151 -9.88 -9.82 6.78
C VAL A 151 -10.43 -8.46 6.37
N VAL A 152 -11.46 -8.02 7.08
CA VAL A 152 -12.16 -6.76 6.80
C VAL A 152 -11.60 -5.70 7.73
N TYR A 153 -10.95 -4.69 7.16
CA TYR A 153 -10.43 -3.54 7.88
C TYR A 153 -11.46 -2.43 7.89
N THR A 154 -11.63 -1.77 9.02
CA THR A 154 -12.43 -0.56 9.16
C THR A 154 -11.59 0.51 9.85
N VAL A 155 -11.41 1.63 9.15
CA VAL A 155 -10.64 2.78 9.63
C VAL A 155 -11.57 3.98 9.72
N LYS A 156 -11.58 4.62 10.89
CA LYS A 156 -12.39 5.81 11.17
C LYS A 156 -11.48 6.96 11.58
N ASP A 157 -11.71 8.14 11.02
CA ASP A 157 -11.00 9.35 11.41
C ASP A 157 -11.63 10.01 12.66
N GLN A 158 -11.08 11.15 13.10
CA GLN A 158 -11.64 11.90 14.24
C GLN A 158 -13.00 12.55 13.95
N ALA A 159 -13.28 12.90 12.70
CA ALA A 159 -14.55 13.52 12.29
C ALA A 159 -15.68 12.49 12.15
N GLY A 160 -15.32 11.21 12.13
CA GLY A 160 -16.18 10.07 12.01
C GLY A 160 -16.37 9.54 10.59
N ASN A 161 -15.60 10.04 9.61
CA ASN A 161 -15.57 9.47 8.27
C ASN A 161 -14.89 8.10 8.33
N GLN A 162 -15.35 7.18 7.49
CA GLN A 162 -14.98 5.78 7.58
C GLN A 162 -14.70 5.20 6.19
N SER A 163 -13.65 4.38 6.12
CA SER A 163 -13.35 3.53 4.99
C SER A 163 -13.21 2.08 5.42
N THR A 164 -13.52 1.19 4.48
CA THR A 164 -13.42 -0.26 4.66
C THR A 164 -12.72 -0.88 3.46
N ILE A 165 -11.86 -1.86 3.70
CA ILE A 165 -11.20 -2.66 2.66
C ILE A 165 -11.08 -4.11 3.13
N SER A 166 -11.19 -5.08 2.21
CA SER A 166 -11.08 -6.50 2.50
C SER A 166 -9.78 -7.06 1.92
N LEU A 167 -8.99 -7.75 2.74
CA LEU A 167 -7.88 -8.58 2.30
C LEU A 167 -8.37 -10.03 2.14
N PRO A 168 -8.37 -10.61 0.93
CA PRO A 168 -8.64 -12.03 0.73
C PRO A 168 -7.69 -12.89 1.56
N LEU A 169 -8.22 -13.95 2.18
CA LEU A 169 -7.47 -14.93 2.96
C LEU A 169 -7.77 -16.33 2.40
N LYS A 170 -6.74 -17.10 2.07
CA LYS A 170 -6.89 -18.50 1.63
C LYS A 170 -6.37 -19.44 2.71
N VAL A 171 -7.19 -20.41 3.07
CA VAL A 171 -6.82 -21.53 3.95
C VAL A 171 -6.34 -22.68 3.08
N VAL A 172 -5.08 -23.07 3.24
CA VAL A 172 -4.45 -24.13 2.44
C VAL A 172 -4.14 -25.36 3.29
N ALA A 173 -4.12 -26.53 2.66
CA ALA A 173 -3.72 -27.75 3.33
C ALA A 173 -2.21 -27.75 3.59
N ARG A 174 -1.79 -28.34 4.71
CA ARG A 174 -0.39 -28.72 4.90
C ARG A 174 -0.06 -29.85 3.91
N ARG A 175 1.16 -29.87 3.41
CA ARG A 175 1.64 -30.83 2.41
C ARG A 175 2.67 -31.77 3.04
N PRO A 176 2.27 -32.99 3.46
CA PRO A 176 3.20 -33.96 4.03
C PRO A 176 4.30 -34.35 3.04
N GLY A 177 5.54 -34.51 3.53
CA GLY A 177 6.73 -34.78 2.71
C GLY A 177 7.43 -33.53 2.15
N PHE A 178 6.89 -32.34 2.42
CA PHE A 178 7.44 -31.05 2.03
C PHE A 178 7.37 -30.05 3.19
N GLU A 179 7.66 -30.52 4.41
CA GLU A 179 7.54 -29.74 5.64
C GLU A 179 8.52 -28.57 5.74
N ASP A 180 9.61 -28.61 4.98
CA ASP A 180 10.65 -27.58 4.89
C ASP A 180 10.38 -26.53 3.80
N VAL A 181 9.31 -26.69 3.02
CA VAL A 181 8.84 -25.68 2.07
C VAL A 181 8.05 -24.61 2.82
N ASP A 182 8.41 -23.36 2.61
CA ASP A 182 7.60 -22.21 3.03
C ASP A 182 6.49 -21.96 1.99
N TRP A 183 5.40 -22.71 2.12
CA TRP A 183 4.29 -22.64 1.16
C TRP A 183 3.60 -21.29 1.13
N LEU A 184 3.49 -20.60 2.27
CA LEU A 184 2.78 -19.32 2.32
C LEU A 184 3.56 -18.25 1.55
N ALA A 185 4.90 -18.20 1.71
CA ALA A 185 5.75 -17.31 0.94
C ALA A 185 5.82 -17.71 -0.55
N SER A 186 5.76 -19.02 -0.85
CA SER A 186 5.68 -19.57 -2.21
C SER A 186 4.43 -19.09 -2.95
N TYR A 187 3.25 -19.18 -2.32
CA TYR A 187 1.99 -18.69 -2.90
C TYR A 187 1.98 -17.16 -3.02
N GLU A 188 2.49 -16.45 -2.01
CA GLU A 188 2.59 -14.98 -2.06
C GLU A 188 3.43 -14.53 -3.26
N MET A 189 4.59 -15.14 -3.49
CA MET A 189 5.43 -14.81 -4.63
C MET A 189 4.73 -15.10 -5.97
N PHE A 190 4.02 -16.23 -6.06
CA PHE A 190 3.28 -16.60 -7.26
C PHE A 190 2.15 -15.60 -7.57
N ASP A 191 1.43 -15.14 -6.54
CA ASP A 191 0.42 -14.09 -6.69
C ASP A 191 1.04 -12.75 -7.12
N LEU A 192 2.19 -12.36 -6.54
CA LEU A 192 2.91 -11.14 -6.95
C LEU A 192 3.31 -11.17 -8.43
N GLN A 193 3.82 -12.31 -8.90
CA GLN A 193 4.11 -12.50 -10.32
C GLN A 193 2.86 -12.44 -11.19
N ASN A 194 1.76 -13.09 -10.78
CA ASN A 194 0.53 -13.07 -11.56
C ASN A 194 -0.10 -11.68 -11.63
N ALA A 195 0.00 -10.90 -10.54
CA ALA A 195 -0.36 -9.49 -10.55
C ALA A 195 0.49 -8.69 -11.55
N TYR A 196 1.79 -8.98 -11.63
CA TYR A 196 2.69 -8.37 -12.60
C TYR A 196 2.33 -8.73 -14.04
N ARG A 197 2.02 -10.00 -14.32
CA ARG A 197 1.51 -10.45 -15.63
C ARG A 197 0.24 -9.71 -16.02
N GLN A 198 -0.74 -9.64 -15.12
CA GLN A 198 -2.01 -8.94 -15.36
C GLN A 198 -1.80 -7.44 -15.61
N ALA A 199 -0.87 -6.81 -14.89
CA ALA A 199 -0.52 -5.40 -15.11
C ALA A 199 0.11 -5.16 -16.50
N GLN A 200 0.72 -6.18 -17.12
CA GLN A 200 1.21 -6.15 -18.50
C GLN A 200 0.15 -6.62 -19.53
N GLY A 201 -1.07 -6.92 -19.10
CA GLY A 201 -2.15 -7.38 -19.98
C GLY A 201 -2.09 -8.86 -20.35
N LEU A 202 -1.29 -9.66 -19.63
CA LEU A 202 -1.20 -11.11 -19.81
C LEU A 202 -2.14 -11.86 -18.87
N GLU A 203 -2.50 -13.09 -19.25
CA GLU A 203 -3.24 -13.99 -18.38
C GLU A 203 -2.36 -14.46 -17.21
N ALA A 204 -2.99 -14.69 -16.06
CA ALA A 204 -2.33 -15.27 -14.89
C ALA A 204 -1.96 -16.73 -15.18
N LEU A 205 -0.80 -17.15 -14.69
CA LEU A 205 -0.40 -18.56 -14.73
C LEU A 205 -1.26 -19.38 -13.77
N GLU A 206 -1.61 -20.59 -14.19
CA GLU A 206 -2.21 -21.59 -13.32
C GLU A 206 -1.14 -22.28 -12.47
N TRP A 207 -1.41 -22.42 -11.18
CA TRP A 207 -0.52 -23.18 -10.29
C TRP A 207 -0.60 -24.68 -10.65
N ASP A 208 0.54 -25.30 -10.99
CA ASP A 208 0.61 -26.73 -11.32
C ASP A 208 1.37 -27.53 -10.25
N ASP A 209 0.63 -28.34 -9.49
CA ASP A 209 1.18 -29.22 -8.47
C ASP A 209 2.08 -30.33 -9.04
N SER A 210 1.97 -30.66 -10.32
CA SER A 210 2.84 -31.65 -10.97
C SER A 210 4.31 -31.20 -11.02
N LEU A 211 4.56 -29.89 -10.93
CA LEU A 211 5.91 -29.29 -10.97
C LEU A 211 6.57 -29.16 -9.59
N VAL A 212 5.83 -29.40 -8.50
CA VAL A 212 6.31 -29.21 -7.13
C VAL A 212 7.55 -30.04 -6.82
N GLU A 213 7.53 -31.34 -7.13
CA GLU A 213 8.66 -32.24 -6.80
C GLU A 213 9.93 -31.84 -7.58
N MET A 214 9.75 -31.36 -8.81
CA MET A 214 10.84 -30.81 -9.63
C MET A 214 11.41 -29.55 -8.99
N ALA A 215 10.57 -28.55 -8.68
CA ALA A 215 11.00 -27.30 -8.05
C ALA A 215 11.68 -27.56 -6.68
N TYR A 216 11.14 -28.49 -5.89
CA TYR A 216 11.70 -28.88 -4.60
C TYR A 216 13.11 -29.47 -4.75
N THR A 217 13.28 -30.42 -5.67
CA THR A 217 14.58 -31.00 -6.03
C THR A 217 15.56 -29.91 -6.44
N ARG A 218 15.09 -28.95 -7.23
CA ARG A 218 15.91 -27.83 -7.70
C ARG A 218 16.32 -26.88 -6.58
N CYS A 219 15.44 -26.56 -5.62
CA CYS A 219 15.84 -25.75 -4.47
C CYS A 219 17.01 -26.39 -3.71
N ALA A 220 16.97 -27.70 -3.48
CA ALA A 220 18.05 -28.42 -2.81
C ALA A 220 19.36 -28.43 -3.62
N GLU A 221 19.28 -28.53 -4.95
CA GLU A 221 20.45 -28.48 -5.84
C GLU A 221 21.05 -27.06 -5.92
N ILE A 222 20.21 -26.01 -5.95
CA ILE A 222 20.65 -24.61 -5.98
C ILE A 222 21.32 -24.20 -4.69
N GLY A 223 20.83 -24.66 -3.54
CA GLY A 223 21.48 -24.46 -2.24
C GLY A 223 22.91 -25.03 -2.18
N GLN A 224 23.23 -26.04 -3.00
CA GLN A 224 24.59 -26.59 -3.11
C GLN A 224 25.43 -25.85 -4.16
N ARG A 225 24.83 -25.52 -5.30
CA ARG A 225 25.49 -24.81 -6.41
C ARG A 225 24.47 -24.00 -7.19
N TYR A 226 24.65 -22.68 -7.17
CA TYR A 226 23.83 -21.75 -7.95
C TYR A 226 24.08 -21.91 -9.47
N SER A 227 23.29 -22.77 -10.12
CA SER A 227 23.39 -23.08 -11.56
C SER A 227 22.12 -23.73 -12.11
N HIS A 228 21.76 -23.40 -13.35
CA HIS A 228 20.75 -24.13 -14.15
C HIS A 228 21.21 -25.52 -14.62
N ILE A 229 22.50 -25.84 -14.42
CA ILE A 229 23.04 -27.19 -14.62
C ILE A 229 23.01 -27.92 -13.29
N ARG A 230 22.38 -29.08 -13.30
CA ARG A 230 22.23 -29.96 -12.13
C ARG A 230 23.59 -30.52 -11.69
N PRO A 231 23.74 -30.98 -10.44
CA PRO A 231 25.00 -31.54 -9.94
C PRO A 231 25.53 -32.74 -10.75
N ASN A 232 24.63 -33.50 -11.39
CA ASN A 232 25.00 -34.62 -12.27
C ASN A 232 25.47 -34.19 -13.68
N GLY A 233 25.53 -32.88 -13.97
CA GLY A 233 25.98 -32.31 -15.25
C GLY A 233 24.88 -32.15 -16.32
N THR A 234 23.65 -32.55 -16.03
CA THR A 234 22.50 -32.40 -16.96
C THR A 234 21.80 -31.05 -16.77
N SER A 235 21.01 -30.61 -17.75
CA SER A 235 20.15 -29.43 -17.62
C SER A 235 19.07 -29.63 -16.54
N TYR A 236 18.60 -28.56 -15.90
CA TYR A 236 17.40 -28.60 -15.03
C TYR A 236 16.22 -29.28 -15.73
N ALA A 237 16.07 -29.06 -17.04
CA ALA A 237 15.01 -29.62 -17.87
C ALA A 237 15.00 -31.16 -17.95
N SER A 238 16.10 -31.81 -17.54
CA SER A 238 16.14 -33.29 -17.41
C SER A 238 15.19 -33.85 -16.34
N LEU A 239 14.65 -32.99 -15.46
CA LEU A 239 13.65 -33.38 -14.46
C LEU A 239 12.23 -33.41 -15.01
N PHE A 240 11.96 -32.81 -16.17
CA PHE A 240 10.63 -32.91 -16.77
C PHE A 240 10.33 -34.36 -17.17
N THR A 241 9.21 -34.86 -16.69
CA THR A 241 8.70 -36.20 -17.01
C THR A 241 7.80 -36.22 -18.24
N HIS A 242 7.39 -35.03 -18.69
CA HIS A 242 6.57 -34.79 -19.89
C HIS A 242 7.27 -33.77 -20.80
N SER A 243 6.97 -33.82 -22.09
CA SER A 243 7.45 -32.79 -23.02
C SER A 243 6.53 -31.58 -22.93
N TYR A 244 7.12 -30.40 -22.78
CA TYR A 244 6.46 -29.11 -22.89
C TYR A 244 7.06 -28.38 -24.09
N ASP A 245 6.22 -27.64 -24.82
CA ASP A 245 6.68 -26.86 -25.97
C ASP A 245 7.47 -25.63 -25.46
N HIS A 246 7.09 -25.11 -24.29
CA HIS A 246 7.75 -24.03 -23.60
C HIS A 246 8.03 -24.40 -22.15
N HIS A 247 9.25 -24.12 -21.68
CA HIS A 247 9.57 -24.25 -20.26
C HIS A 247 10.70 -23.29 -19.84
N ALA A 248 10.66 -22.85 -18.58
CA ALA A 248 11.66 -21.96 -18.03
C ALA A 248 11.92 -22.23 -16.54
N GLU A 249 13.10 -21.81 -16.06
CA GLU A 249 13.50 -21.84 -14.65
C GLU A 249 14.02 -20.46 -14.23
N ASN A 250 13.48 -19.92 -13.14
CA ASN A 250 14.07 -18.81 -12.38
C ASN A 250 14.63 -19.34 -11.06
N ILE A 251 15.81 -18.87 -10.64
CA ILE A 251 16.48 -19.31 -9.40
C ILE A 251 16.99 -18.13 -8.57
N SER A 252 16.85 -18.21 -7.25
CA SER A 252 17.50 -17.31 -6.29
C SER A 252 18.01 -18.11 -5.07
N ALA A 253 19.04 -17.59 -4.40
CA ALA A 253 19.66 -18.22 -3.22
C ALA A 253 19.98 -17.21 -2.10
N CYS A 254 19.36 -16.02 -2.10
CA CYS A 254 19.68 -14.96 -1.15
C CYS A 254 18.51 -14.04 -0.75
N ASN A 255 17.33 -14.20 -1.36
CA ASN A 255 16.17 -13.38 -1.05
C ASN A 255 15.46 -13.87 0.21
N LYS A 256 15.10 -12.93 1.09
CA LYS A 256 14.58 -13.23 2.43
C LYS A 256 13.08 -13.48 2.47
N ASP A 257 12.35 -12.93 1.52
CA ASP A 257 10.90 -12.97 1.44
C ASP A 257 10.42 -12.80 0.00
N ALA A 258 9.14 -13.13 -0.23
CA ALA A 258 8.49 -13.10 -1.54
C ALA A 258 8.57 -11.71 -2.20
N LYS A 259 8.41 -10.63 -1.41
CA LYS A 259 8.45 -9.26 -1.94
C LYS A 259 9.84 -8.90 -2.46
N SER A 260 10.87 -9.16 -1.68
CA SER A 260 12.27 -8.91 -2.07
C SER A 260 12.66 -9.75 -3.28
N LEU A 261 12.19 -11.01 -3.35
CA LEU A 261 12.38 -11.85 -4.53
C LEU A 261 11.69 -11.28 -5.76
N PHE A 262 10.44 -10.83 -5.63
CA PHE A 262 9.69 -10.23 -6.72
C PHE A 262 10.40 -8.98 -7.26
N GLU A 263 10.87 -8.10 -6.38
CA GLU A 263 11.63 -6.92 -6.76
C GLU A 263 12.92 -7.29 -7.52
N ASP A 264 13.67 -8.30 -7.07
CA ASP A 264 14.88 -8.80 -7.75
C ASP A 264 14.58 -9.44 -9.13
N TRP A 265 13.56 -10.30 -9.22
CA TRP A 265 13.22 -10.97 -10.48
C TRP A 265 12.58 -10.03 -11.50
N SER A 266 11.75 -9.08 -11.07
CA SER A 266 11.10 -8.14 -11.98
C SER A 266 12.04 -7.08 -12.53
N ASP A 267 13.09 -6.68 -11.79
CA ASP A 267 14.10 -5.72 -12.24
C ASP A 267 15.12 -6.35 -13.22
N ARG A 268 15.28 -7.68 -13.17
CA ARG A 268 16.26 -8.41 -13.99
C ARG A 268 15.61 -8.98 -15.25
N LEU A 269 15.94 -8.40 -16.40
CA LEU A 269 15.40 -8.75 -17.73
C LEU A 269 15.20 -10.26 -17.93
N THR A 270 16.23 -11.10 -17.71
CA THR A 270 16.13 -12.55 -17.95
C THR A 270 15.09 -13.27 -17.09
N PHE A 271 14.90 -12.85 -15.84
CA PHE A 271 13.91 -13.46 -14.96
C PHE A 271 12.52 -12.90 -15.25
N SER A 272 12.43 -11.59 -15.53
CA SER A 272 11.21 -10.91 -15.92
C SER A 272 10.65 -11.46 -17.24
N ASP A 273 11.50 -11.74 -18.23
CA ASP A 273 11.11 -12.35 -19.51
C ASP A 273 10.42 -13.70 -19.29
N ASN A 274 10.95 -14.57 -18.41
CA ASN A 274 10.30 -15.84 -18.09
C ASN A 274 8.95 -15.63 -17.37
N MET A 275 8.84 -14.63 -16.49
CA MET A 275 7.58 -14.31 -15.80
C MET A 275 6.51 -13.75 -16.74
N LEU A 276 6.92 -13.06 -17.81
CA LEU A 276 6.05 -12.38 -18.77
C LEU A 276 5.94 -13.09 -20.13
N ASP A 277 6.54 -14.28 -20.28
CA ASP A 277 6.40 -15.06 -21.51
C ASP A 277 4.93 -15.46 -21.69
N GLU A 278 4.34 -15.03 -22.81
CA GLU A 278 2.95 -15.27 -23.16
C GLU A 278 2.66 -16.74 -23.50
N ASN A 279 3.72 -17.51 -23.82
CA ASN A 279 3.58 -18.94 -24.08
C ASN A 279 3.52 -19.75 -22.79
N MET A 280 3.89 -19.19 -21.63
CA MET A 280 3.76 -19.88 -20.35
C MET A 280 2.31 -19.79 -19.87
N LEU A 281 1.75 -20.96 -19.54
CA LEU A 281 0.36 -21.12 -19.09
C LEU A 281 0.29 -21.55 -17.62
N GLN A 282 1.31 -22.26 -17.14
CA GLN A 282 1.35 -22.90 -15.83
C GLN A 282 2.69 -22.64 -15.13
N GLY A 283 2.70 -22.81 -13.82
CA GLY A 283 3.96 -22.81 -13.08
C GLY A 283 3.84 -23.10 -11.60
N VAL A 284 4.98 -23.09 -10.93
CA VAL A 284 5.14 -23.18 -9.48
C VAL A 284 6.30 -22.31 -9.06
N ILE A 285 6.24 -21.69 -7.89
CA ILE A 285 7.39 -21.07 -7.24
C ILE A 285 7.50 -21.66 -5.84
N LEU A 286 8.66 -22.22 -5.48
CA LEU A 286 8.90 -22.78 -4.15
C LEU A 286 10.02 -22.04 -3.43
N HIS A 287 9.82 -21.87 -2.13
CA HIS A 287 10.81 -21.40 -1.17
C HIS A 287 11.21 -22.54 -0.23
N VAL A 288 12.48 -22.93 -0.24
CA VAL A 288 13.03 -23.96 0.65
C VAL A 288 14.36 -23.48 1.19
N ALA A 289 14.47 -23.39 2.52
CA ALA A 289 15.61 -22.77 3.19
C ALA A 289 15.92 -21.38 2.59
N ASP A 290 17.12 -21.14 2.06
CA ASP A 290 17.49 -19.87 1.43
C ASP A 290 17.27 -19.85 -0.10
N SER A 291 16.72 -20.93 -0.67
CA SER A 291 16.59 -21.11 -2.12
C SER A 291 15.16 -20.89 -2.61
N TRP A 292 15.05 -20.17 -3.71
CA TRP A 292 13.81 -19.95 -4.44
C TRP A 292 13.94 -20.50 -5.84
N VAL A 293 12.96 -21.28 -6.29
CA VAL A 293 12.90 -21.81 -7.65
C VAL A 293 11.51 -21.61 -8.22
N GLY A 294 11.43 -20.94 -9.37
CA GLY A 294 10.24 -20.82 -10.20
C GLY A 294 10.38 -21.70 -11.43
N ILE A 295 9.44 -22.62 -11.65
CA ILE A 295 9.35 -23.44 -12.87
C ILE A 295 8.07 -23.04 -13.60
N TYR A 296 8.20 -22.76 -14.90
CA TYR A 296 7.09 -22.36 -15.76
C TYR A 296 7.00 -23.30 -16.96
N THR A 297 5.78 -23.57 -17.42
CA THR A 297 5.51 -24.44 -18.56
C THR A 297 4.39 -23.91 -19.44
N GLY A 298 4.43 -24.27 -20.71
CA GLY A 298 3.50 -23.86 -21.77
C GLY A 298 3.40 -24.88 -22.90
#